data_AF-A0A2C7ZJ76-F1
#
_entry.id   AF-A0A2C7ZJ76-F1
#
_cell.length_a   1.000
_cell.length_b   1.000
_cell.length_c   1.000
_cell.angle_alpha   90.00
_cell.angle_beta   90.00
_cell.angle_gamma   90.00
#
_symmetry.space_group_name_H-M   'P 1'
#
loop_
_entity.id
_entity.type
_entity.pdbx_description
1 polymer ?
#
loop_
_entity_poly.entity_id
_entity_poly.type
_entity_poly.pdbx_seq_one_letter_code
_entity_poly.pdbx_strand_id
1 'polypeptide(L)'
;MKMLDVDGIADALRRDLLPLLSEAGRFILWSPLEAGDPEFAIYLGLQFALLDEVRIPEPLLEAIGVALDDPAFDPDLRPEATAWCAQLRSGDAADRNLP
;
A
#
# COMPACT_ATOMS: atom_id res chain seq x y z
N MET A 1 -5.82 -11.97 -16.63
CA MET A 1 -5.28 -10.94 -15.71
C MET A 1 -3.77 -10.98 -15.81
N LYS A 2 -3.12 -9.87 -16.19
CA LYS A 2 -1.66 -9.79 -16.16
C LYS A 2 -1.29 -9.45 -14.72
N MET A 3 -0.66 -10.40 -14.04
CA MET A 3 -0.15 -10.23 -12.68
C MET A 3 0.90 -9.12 -12.71
N LEU A 4 0.77 -8.11 -11.85
CA LEU A 4 1.78 -7.05 -11.74
C LEU A 4 3.01 -7.68 -11.08
N ASP A 5 4.18 -7.55 -11.72
CA ASP A 5 5.46 -7.78 -11.06
C ASP A 5 5.76 -6.63 -10.09
N VAL A 6 6.82 -6.75 -9.31
CA VAL A 6 7.20 -5.78 -8.27
C VAL A 6 7.37 -4.36 -8.84
N ASP A 7 7.95 -4.23 -10.05
CA ASP A 7 8.04 -2.95 -10.77
C ASP A 7 6.65 -2.42 -11.16
N GLY A 8 5.75 -3.32 -11.59
CA GLY A 8 4.35 -3.00 -11.84
C GLY A 8 3.58 -2.52 -10.60
N ILE A 9 3.96 -2.94 -9.39
CA ILE A 9 3.36 -2.45 -8.15
C ILE A 9 3.82 -1.02 -7.86
N ALA A 10 5.11 -0.69 -8.03
CA ALA A 10 5.58 0.68 -7.85
C ALA A 10 4.86 1.66 -8.80
N ASP A 11 4.67 1.27 -10.06
CA ASP A 11 3.91 2.07 -11.02
C ASP A 11 2.42 2.17 -10.69
N ALA A 12 1.82 1.09 -10.18
CA ALA A 12 0.44 1.12 -9.69
C ALA A 12 0.29 2.01 -8.45
N LEU A 13 1.24 1.99 -7.51
CA LEU A 13 1.26 2.92 -6.37
C LEU A 13 1.33 4.38 -6.84
N ARG A 14 2.22 4.70 -7.79
CA ARG A 14 2.34 6.05 -8.38
C ARG A 14 1.05 6.52 -9.05
N ARG A 15 0.43 5.65 -9.84
CA ARG A 15 -0.73 5.99 -10.67
C ARG A 15 -2.03 6.02 -9.87
N ASP A 16 -2.23 5.03 -9.01
CA ASP A 16 -3.54 4.70 -8.45
C ASP A 16 -3.68 5.07 -6.97
N LEU A 17 -2.60 5.09 -6.19
CA LEU A 17 -2.64 5.44 -4.76
C LEU A 17 -2.11 6.84 -4.46
N LEU A 18 -0.92 7.18 -4.97
CA LEU A 18 -0.26 8.44 -4.70
C LEU A 18 -1.17 9.66 -4.91
N PRO A 19 -1.99 9.76 -5.98
CA PRO A 19 -2.86 10.93 -6.17
C PRO A 19 -4.01 11.04 -5.16
N LEU A 20 -4.33 9.97 -4.44
CA LEU A 20 -5.41 9.93 -3.46
C LEU A 20 -4.96 10.40 -2.07
N LEU A 21 -3.67 10.27 -1.77
CA LEU A 21 -3.12 10.60 -0.46
C LEU A 21 -3.09 12.11 -0.19
N SER A 22 -3.02 12.45 1.09
CA SER A 22 -2.73 13.80 1.57
C SER A 22 -1.38 14.31 1.03
N GLU A 23 -1.11 15.60 1.16
CA GLU A 23 0.19 16.16 0.76
C GLU A 23 1.36 15.49 1.52
N ALA A 24 1.18 15.22 2.82
CA ALA A 24 2.18 14.53 3.63
C ALA A 24 2.38 13.09 3.16
N GLY A 25 1.30 12.33 2.94
CA GLY A 25 1.37 10.97 2.42
C GLY A 25 2.03 10.91 1.05
N ARG A 26 1.72 11.86 0.15
CA ARG A 26 2.35 11.98 -1.16
C ARG A 26 3.85 12.24 -1.07
N PHE A 27 4.27 13.19 -0.24
CA PHE A 27 5.69 13.51 -0.07
C PHE A 27 6.48 12.31 0.46
N ILE A 28 5.91 11.60 1.45
CA ILE A 28 6.58 10.46 2.09
C ILE A 28 6.63 9.25 1.16
N LEU A 29 5.53 8.92 0.48
CA LEU A 29 5.46 7.78 -0.44
C LEU A 29 6.29 8.00 -1.71
N TRP A 30 6.48 9.24 -2.16
CA TRP A 30 7.31 9.55 -3.33
C TRP A 30 8.77 9.09 -3.16
N SER A 31 9.35 9.29 -1.97
CA SER A 31 10.76 8.97 -1.70
C SER A 31 11.16 7.51 -1.96
N PRO A 32 10.49 6.48 -1.39
CA PRO A 32 10.85 5.08 -1.66
C PRO A 32 10.54 4.66 -3.10
N LEU A 33 9.51 5.23 -3.73
CA LEU A 33 9.22 4.97 -5.14
C LEU A 33 10.39 5.39 -6.04
N GLU A 34 10.95 6.58 -5.80
CA GLU A 34 12.12 7.06 -6.55
C GLU A 34 13.41 6.33 -6.19
N ALA A 35 13.53 5.82 -4.97
CA ALA A 35 14.66 5.00 -4.54
C ALA A 35 14.64 3.59 -5.14
N GLY A 36 13.55 3.18 -5.78
CA GLY A 36 13.37 1.81 -6.27
C GLY A 36 13.20 0.81 -5.13
N ASP A 37 12.55 1.22 -4.04
CA ASP A 37 12.23 0.40 -2.88
C ASP A 37 10.72 0.10 -2.83
N PRO A 38 10.24 -0.88 -3.61
CA PRO A 38 8.82 -1.18 -3.75
C PRO A 38 8.23 -1.79 -2.47
N GLU A 39 9.00 -2.53 -1.68
CA GLU A 39 8.53 -3.15 -0.45
C GLU A 39 8.26 -2.08 0.62
N PHE A 40 9.18 -1.14 0.79
CA PHE A 40 8.97 -0.02 1.69
C PHE A 40 7.89 0.95 1.17
N ALA A 41 7.77 1.13 -0.15
CA ALA A 41 6.68 1.88 -0.75
C ALA A 41 5.30 1.23 -0.50
N ILE A 42 5.19 -0.10 -0.58
CA ILE A 42 3.97 -0.83 -0.20
C ILE A 42 3.65 -0.57 1.27
N TYR A 43 4.63 -0.72 2.15
CA TYR A 43 4.47 -0.52 3.58
C TYR A 43 3.95 0.89 3.91
N LEU A 44 4.61 1.95 3.40
CA LEU A 44 4.16 3.33 3.60
C LEU A 44 2.82 3.60 2.92
N GLY A 45 2.60 3.06 1.72
CA GLY A 45 1.35 3.22 0.98
C GLY A 45 0.14 2.71 1.76
N LEU A 46 0.24 1.52 2.36
CA LEU A 46 -0.81 0.96 3.21
C LEU A 46 -1.03 1.79 4.48
N GLN A 47 0.05 2.21 5.15
CA GLN A 47 -0.03 3.02 6.37
C GLN A 47 -0.74 4.36 6.12
N PHE A 48 -0.33 5.09 5.08
CA PHE A 48 -0.94 6.37 4.75
C PHE A 48 -2.33 6.23 4.16
N ALA A 49 -2.63 5.13 3.49
CA ALA A 49 -4.00 4.87 3.05
C ALA A 49 -4.97 4.77 4.25
N LEU A 50 -4.53 4.12 5.34
CA LEU A 50 -5.29 4.07 6.59
C LEU A 50 -5.38 5.43 7.27
N LEU A 51 -4.26 6.16 7.40
CA LEU A 51 -4.22 7.45 8.08
C LEU A 51 -5.05 8.53 7.37
N ASP A 52 -5.03 8.53 6.03
CA ASP A 52 -5.78 9.47 5.20
C ASP A 52 -7.22 8.97 4.92
N GLU A 53 -7.61 7.80 5.45
CA GLU A 53 -8.91 7.15 5.23
C GLU A 53 -9.26 6.97 3.74
N VAL A 54 -8.25 6.73 2.89
CA VAL A 54 -8.46 6.57 1.45
C VAL A 54 -8.70 5.12 1.07
N ARG A 55 -9.65 4.92 0.16
CA ARG A 55 -9.92 3.60 -0.40
C ARG A 55 -8.88 3.28 -1.47
N ILE A 56 -8.04 2.27 -1.19
CA ILE A 56 -7.15 1.70 -2.20
C ILE A 56 -7.99 0.97 -3.27
N PRO A 57 -7.72 1.16 -4.58
CA PRO A 57 -8.36 0.39 -5.62
C PRO A 57 -8.13 -1.12 -5.45
N GLU A 58 -9.19 -1.92 -5.56
CA GLU A 58 -9.14 -3.38 -5.34
C GLU A 58 -8.02 -4.09 -6.13
N PRO A 59 -7.78 -3.80 -7.42
CA PRO A 59 -6.71 -4.47 -8.16
C PRO A 59 -5.30 -4.21 -7.59
N LEU A 60 -5.08 -3.02 -7.01
CA LEU A 60 -3.81 -2.69 -6.36
C LEU A 60 -3.71 -3.42 -5.01
N LEU A 61 -4.81 -3.49 -4.26
CA LEU A 61 -4.86 -4.19 -2.98
C LEU A 61 -4.68 -5.71 -3.14
N GLU A 62 -5.20 -6.30 -4.22
CA GLU A 62 -4.92 -7.70 -4.61
C GLU A 62 -3.44 -7.90 -4.93
N ALA A 63 -2.85 -7.03 -5.75
CA ALA A 63 -1.43 -7.12 -6.12
C ALA A 63 -0.50 -7.00 -4.89
N ILE A 64 -0.80 -6.09 -3.97
CA ILE A 64 -0.10 -5.96 -2.70
C ILE A 64 -0.22 -7.24 -1.87
N GLY A 65 -1.42 -7.85 -1.84
CA GLY A 65 -1.61 -9.15 -1.18
C GLY A 65 -0.66 -10.23 -1.69
N VAL A 66 -0.57 -10.37 -3.01
CA VAL A 66 0.33 -11.34 -3.65
C VAL A 66 1.79 -11.06 -3.28
N ALA A 67 2.21 -9.79 -3.25
CA ALA A 67 3.57 -9.42 -2.87
C ALA A 67 3.87 -9.78 -1.40
N LEU A 68 2.91 -9.60 -0.49
CA LEU A 68 3.09 -9.92 0.93
C LEU A 68 3.16 -11.44 1.20
N ASP A 69 2.55 -12.25 0.33
CA ASP A 69 2.65 -13.71 0.40
C ASP A 69 4.02 -14.23 -0.10
N ASP A 70 4.81 -13.39 -0.80
CA ASP A 70 6.15 -13.77 -1.27
C ASP A 70 7.12 -13.95 -0.09
N PRO A 71 7.77 -15.12 0.06
CA PRO A 71 8.83 -15.32 1.04
C PRO A 71 9.99 -14.33 0.96
N ALA A 72 10.23 -13.71 -0.20
CA ALA A 72 11.30 -12.75 -0.42
C ALA A 72 11.00 -11.35 0.14
N PHE A 73 9.73 -10.99 0.36
CA PHE A 73 9.34 -9.70 0.92
C PHE A 73 10.00 -9.46 2.28
N ASP A 74 10.43 -8.24 2.60
CA ASP A 74 11.11 -7.92 3.85
C ASP A 74 10.37 -8.50 5.08
N PRO A 75 10.96 -9.46 5.81
CA PRO A 75 10.31 -10.12 6.94
C PRO A 75 10.01 -9.17 8.10
N ASP A 76 10.71 -8.04 8.21
CA ASP A 76 10.49 -7.06 9.27
C ASP A 76 9.26 -6.18 8.98
N LEU A 77 8.97 -5.91 7.70
CA LEU A 77 7.83 -5.09 7.26
C LEU A 77 6.53 -5.91 7.12
N ARG A 78 6.66 -7.19 6.77
CA ARG A 78 5.53 -8.07 6.39
C ARG A 78 4.41 -8.17 7.44
N PRO A 79 4.67 -8.33 8.75
CA PRO A 79 3.61 -8.56 9.73
C PRO A 79 2.61 -7.40 9.80
N GLU A 80 3.11 -6.16 9.85
CA GLU A 80 2.28 -4.96 9.92
C GLU A 80 1.59 -4.67 8.59
N ALA A 81 2.32 -4.78 7.47
CA ALA A 81 1.74 -4.59 6.14
C ALA A 81 0.60 -5.59 5.85
N THR A 82 0.74 -6.85 6.29
CA THR A 82 -0.32 -7.86 6.19
C THR A 82 -1.56 -7.45 6.99
N ALA A 83 -1.36 -6.98 8.22
CA ALA A 83 -2.46 -6.55 9.08
C ALA A 83 -3.21 -5.34 8.50
N TRP A 84 -2.49 -4.34 7.97
CA TRP A 84 -3.10 -3.17 7.34
C TRP A 84 -3.80 -3.51 6.03
N CYS A 85 -3.22 -4.37 5.20
CA CYS A 85 -3.85 -4.85 3.97
C CYS A 85 -5.18 -5.55 4.29
N ALA A 86 -5.22 -6.39 5.34
CA ALA A 86 -6.46 -7.02 5.79
C ALA A 86 -7.50 -5.99 6.29
N GLN A 87 -7.08 -4.97 7.04
CA GLN A 87 -7.98 -3.90 7.52
C GLN A 87 -8.55 -3.06 6.38
N LEU A 88 -7.75 -2.75 5.37
CA LEU A 88 -8.20 -2.01 4.18
C LEU A 88 -9.20 -2.83 3.36
N ARG A 89 -9.03 -4.16 3.31
CA ARG A 89 -10.00 -5.08 2.66
C ARG A 89 -11.32 -5.19 3.41
N SER A 90 -11.31 -5.17 4.75
CA SER A 90 -12.54 -5.28 5.53
C SER A 90 -13.39 -4.00 5.47
N GLY A 91 -12.81 -2.87 5.05
CA GLY A 91 -13.46 -1.57 5.11
C GLY A 91 -13.46 -0.95 6.52
N ASP A 92 -12.92 -1.64 7.54
CA ASP A 92 -12.85 -1.16 8.93
C ASP A 92 -11.98 0.10 9.09
N ALA A 93 -11.16 0.43 8.09
CA ALA A 93 -10.41 1.67 8.06
C ALA A 93 -11.30 2.91 8.20
N ALA A 94 -12.49 2.89 7.59
CA ALA A 94 -13.46 3.99 7.65
C ALA A 94 -14.31 3.99 8.95
N ASP A 95 -14.41 2.85 9.65
CA ASP A 95 -15.24 2.70 10.84
C ASP A 95 -14.50 2.99 12.17
N ARG A 96 -13.18 3.25 12.13
CA ARG A 96 -12.35 3.43 13.33
C ARG A 96 -12.25 4.87 13.87
N ASN A 97 -12.94 5.83 13.24
CA ASN A 97 -13.00 7.23 13.71
C ASN A 97 -14.43 7.71 13.99
N LEU A 98 -15.16 7.01 14.85
CA LEU A 98 -16.35 7.55 15.52
C LEU A 98 -16.12 7.72 17.03
N PRO A 99 -15.72 8.92 17.48
CA PRO A 99 -16.34 9.59 18.61
C PRO A 99 -17.58 10.41 18.19
#